data_AF-A0A2V7E3V1-F1
#
_entry.id   AF-A0A2V7E3V1-F1
#
_cell.length_a   1.000
_cell.length_b   1.000
_cell.length_c   1.000
_cell.angle_alpha   90.00
_cell.angle_beta   90.00
_cell.angle_gamma   90.00
#
_symmetry.space_group_name_H-M   'P 1'
#
loop_
_entity.id
_entity.type
_entity.pdbx_description
1 polymer ?
#
loop_
_entity_poly.entity_id
_entity_poly.type
_entity_poly.pdbx_seq_one_letter_code
_entity_poly.pdbx_strand_id
1 'polypeptide(L)'
;MDNQGFQTVWRLSISERPSPEWIQCFGQQQETTMLCRPALVSFHRTGILFTTDSARLSTWVKYIDKWMRGANVTVAAAHERRRQEALSHLETWKGLTTERPAES
;
A
#
# COMPACT_ATOMS: atom_id res chain seq x y z
N MET A 1 -22.84 21.07 -26.88
CA MET A 1 -23.49 20.02 -26.06
C MET A 1 -22.37 19.23 -25.45
N ASP A 2 -22.12 19.58 -24.21
CA ASP A 2 -20.83 19.43 -23.60
C ASP A 2 -20.94 18.09 -22.91
N ASN A 3 -20.29 17.08 -23.48
CA ASN A 3 -20.32 15.71 -22.99
C ASN A 3 -19.49 15.60 -21.70
N GLN A 4 -19.69 16.51 -20.74
CA GLN A 4 -19.21 16.38 -19.38
C GLN A 4 -20.04 15.29 -18.73
N GLY A 5 -19.64 14.04 -18.98
CA GLY A 5 -20.25 12.86 -18.38
C GLY A 5 -20.40 13.08 -16.89
N PHE A 6 -21.62 12.83 -16.39
CA PHE A 6 -21.96 12.97 -14.98
C PHE A 6 -20.90 12.29 -14.11
N GLN A 7 -20.22 13.08 -13.28
CA GLN A 7 -19.23 12.56 -12.35
C GLN A 7 -19.96 11.70 -11.32
N THR A 8 -19.55 10.43 -11.22
CA THR A 8 -20.13 9.44 -10.32
C THR A 8 -19.08 9.04 -9.29
N VAL A 9 -19.50 8.86 -8.04
CA VAL A 9 -18.63 8.27 -7.00
C VAL A 9 -18.67 6.76 -7.15
N TRP A 10 -17.51 6.17 -7.43
CA TRP A 10 -17.33 4.74 -7.54
C TRP A 10 -16.68 4.17 -6.28
N ARG A 11 -17.02 2.92 -5.96
CA ARG A 11 -16.43 2.18 -4.84
C ARG A 11 -15.81 0.88 -5.34
N LEU A 12 -14.53 0.71 -5.07
CA LEU A 12 -13.85 -0.57 -5.18
C LEU A 12 -13.80 -1.23 -3.80
N SER A 13 -14.31 -2.45 -3.71
CA SER A 13 -14.24 -3.26 -2.49
C SER A 13 -12.83 -3.82 -2.30
N ILE A 14 -12.37 -3.82 -1.05
CA ILE A 14 -11.08 -4.38 -0.65
C ILE A 14 -11.32 -5.41 0.45
N SER A 15 -10.44 -6.43 0.50
CA SER A 15 -10.55 -7.53 1.46
C SER A 15 -10.26 -7.12 2.91
N GLU A 16 -9.44 -6.08 3.09
CA GLU A 16 -8.98 -5.62 4.39
C GLU A 16 -8.81 -4.10 4.41
N ARG A 17 -8.94 -3.50 5.60
CA ARG A 17 -8.63 -2.09 5.80
C ARG A 17 -7.12 -1.84 5.60
N PRO A 18 -6.71 -0.91 4.73
CA PRO A 18 -5.31 -0.61 4.52
C PRO A 18 -4.65 -0.01 5.77
N SER A 19 -3.40 -0.41 6.03
CA SER A 19 -2.58 0.19 7.09
C SER A 19 -2.10 1.60 6.69
N PRO A 20 -1.72 2.47 7.65
CA PRO A 20 -1.14 3.78 7.33
C PRO A 20 0.12 3.69 6.45
N GLU A 21 1.00 2.72 6.72
CA GLU A 21 2.21 2.46 5.92
C GLU A 21 1.85 2.14 4.47
N TRP A 22 0.85 1.28 4.27
CA TRP A 22 0.38 0.92 2.94
C TRP A 22 -0.23 2.12 2.19
N ILE A 23 -1.04 2.94 2.87
CA ILE A 23 -1.64 4.15 2.28
C ILE A 23 -0.56 5.11 1.80
N GLN A 24 0.51 5.27 2.58
CA GLN A 24 1.67 6.08 2.18
C GLN A 24 2.35 5.51 0.94
N CYS A 25 2.62 4.19 0.89
CA CYS A 25 3.22 3.55 -0.29
C CYS A 25 2.33 3.64 -1.54
N PHE A 26 1.01 3.55 -1.38
CA PHE A 26 0.05 3.74 -2.45
C PHE A 26 0.05 5.19 -2.98
N GLY A 27 0.12 6.18 -2.09
CA GLY A 27 0.18 7.60 -2.44
C GLY A 27 1.43 8.00 -3.22
N GLN A 28 2.54 7.25 -3.08
CA GLN A 28 3.82 7.50 -3.73
C GLN A 28 3.94 6.89 -5.15
N GLN A 29 2.91 6.20 -5.63
CA GLN A 29 2.94 5.59 -6.96
C GLN A 29 2.96 6.67 -8.05
N GLN A 30 4.02 6.69 -8.87
CA GLN A 30 4.30 7.79 -9.81
C GLN A 30 3.47 7.70 -11.10
N GLU A 31 2.96 6.53 -11.42
CA GLU A 31 2.22 6.31 -12.66
C GLU A 31 0.81 6.90 -12.59
N THR A 32 0.66 8.10 -13.14
CA THR A 32 -0.57 8.88 -13.04
C THR A 32 -0.93 9.54 -14.36
N THR A 33 -2.16 10.04 -14.44
CA THR A 33 -2.61 10.98 -15.48
C THR A 33 -3.16 12.24 -14.81
N MET A 34 -3.46 13.28 -15.58
CA MET A 34 -4.06 14.50 -15.02
C MET A 34 -5.36 14.23 -14.25
N LEU A 35 -6.16 13.24 -14.68
CA LEU A 35 -7.47 12.96 -14.09
C LEU A 35 -7.52 11.66 -13.26
N CYS A 36 -6.43 10.89 -13.19
CA CYS A 36 -6.35 9.63 -12.46
C CYS A 36 -4.99 9.57 -11.75
N ARG A 37 -4.99 9.81 -10.44
CA ARG A 37 -3.80 9.82 -9.58
C ARG A 37 -4.15 9.35 -8.17
N PRO A 38 -3.22 8.77 -7.39
CA PRO A 38 -3.50 8.24 -6.05
C PRO A 38 -4.12 9.27 -5.11
N ALA A 39 -3.68 10.53 -5.17
CA ALA A 39 -4.20 11.60 -4.31
C ALA A 39 -5.70 11.92 -4.49
N LEU A 40 -6.33 11.39 -5.55
CA LEU A 40 -7.76 11.58 -5.83
C LEU A 40 -8.62 10.40 -5.33
N VAL A 41 -8.03 9.43 -4.62
CA VAL A 41 -8.80 8.39 -3.95
C VAL A 41 -8.98 8.70 -2.46
N SER A 42 -10.08 8.23 -1.89
CA SER A 42 -10.30 8.21 -0.45
C SER A 42 -10.43 6.78 0.05
N PHE A 43 -9.89 6.51 1.24
CA PHE A 43 -9.97 5.20 1.86
C PHE A 43 -11.08 5.16 2.90
N HIS A 44 -11.92 4.15 2.80
CA HIS A 44 -12.92 3.82 3.82
C HIS A 44 -12.63 2.41 4.36
N ARG A 45 -13.31 2.03 5.46
CA ARG A 45 -13.08 0.74 6.15
C ARG A 45 -13.13 -0.49 5.22
N THR A 46 -13.94 -0.42 4.17
CA THR A 46 -14.23 -1.55 3.27
C THR A 46 -14.06 -1.22 1.79
N GLY A 47 -13.38 -0.11 1.45
CA GLY A 47 -13.19 0.22 0.04
C GLY A 47 -12.39 1.49 -0.25
N ILE A 48 -12.08 1.62 -1.53
CA ILE A 48 -11.45 2.79 -2.15
C ILE A 48 -12.53 3.54 -2.91
N LEU A 49 -12.66 4.83 -2.63
CA LEU A 49 -13.62 5.74 -3.26
C LEU A 49 -12.90 6.67 -4.22
N PHE A 50 -13.45 6.89 -5.40
CA PHE A 50 -12.95 7.85 -6.38
C PHE A 50 -14.10 8.37 -7.24
N THR A 51 -13.93 9.57 -7.78
CA THR A 51 -14.96 10.23 -8.60
C THR A 51 -14.53 10.25 -10.06
N THR A 52 -15.35 9.68 -10.94
CA THR A 52 -15.10 9.72 -12.39
C THR A 52 -16.37 9.48 -13.20
N ASP A 53 -16.31 9.70 -14.52
CA ASP A 53 -17.40 9.28 -15.41
C ASP A 53 -17.21 7.82 -15.87
N SER A 54 -18.28 7.22 -16.36
CA SER A 54 -18.28 5.83 -16.82
C SER A 54 -17.26 5.58 -17.96
N ALA A 55 -16.96 6.59 -18.77
CA ALA A 55 -16.00 6.48 -19.88
C ALA A 55 -14.57 6.28 -19.38
N ARG A 56 -14.22 6.79 -18.20
CA ARG A 56 -12.89 6.65 -17.58
C ARG A 56 -12.81 5.57 -16.50
N LEU A 57 -13.90 4.90 -16.16
CA LEU A 57 -13.93 3.91 -15.08
C LEU A 57 -12.90 2.79 -15.28
N SER A 58 -12.79 2.24 -16.48
CA SER A 58 -11.83 1.17 -16.80
C SER A 58 -10.37 1.59 -16.58
N THR A 59 -10.04 2.83 -16.97
CA THR A 59 -8.74 3.44 -16.71
C THR A 59 -8.48 3.52 -15.21
N TRP A 60 -9.43 4.02 -14.44
CA TRP A 60 -9.31 4.12 -12.98
C TRP A 60 -9.07 2.77 -12.31
N VAL A 61 -9.86 1.74 -12.66
CA VAL A 61 -9.68 0.39 -12.12
C VAL A 61 -8.29 -0.14 -12.43
N LYS A 62 -7.82 0.01 -13.68
CA LYS A 62 -6.47 -0.44 -14.10
C LYS A 62 -5.36 0.23 -13.29
N TYR A 63 -5.45 1.53 -13.07
CA TYR A 63 -4.43 2.28 -12.31
C TYR A 63 -4.48 1.95 -10.82
N ILE A 64 -5.68 1.86 -10.21
CA ILE A 64 -5.83 1.47 -8.81
C ILE A 64 -5.24 0.07 -8.58
N ASP A 65 -5.55 -0.90 -9.43
CA ASP A 65 -4.97 -2.24 -9.37
C ASP A 65 -3.44 -2.23 -9.44
N LYS A 66 -2.89 -1.37 -10.31
CA LYS A 66 -1.43 -1.23 -10.45
C LYS A 66 -0.80 -0.64 -9.20
N TRP A 67 -1.38 0.43 -8.67
CA TRP A 67 -0.91 1.09 -7.44
C TRP A 67 -1.03 0.17 -6.23
N MET A 68 -2.11 -0.61 -6.12
CA MET A 68 -2.29 -1.62 -5.09
C MET A 68 -1.18 -2.68 -5.13
N ARG A 69 -0.85 -3.20 -6.31
CA ARG A 69 0.27 -4.15 -6.46
C ARG A 69 1.60 -3.54 -6.05
N GLY A 70 1.88 -2.30 -6.48
CA GLY A 70 3.10 -1.59 -6.09
C GLY A 70 3.21 -1.41 -4.58
N ALA A 71 2.13 -0.96 -3.92
CA ALA A 71 2.09 -0.80 -2.47
C ALA A 71 2.26 -2.14 -1.73
N ASN A 72 1.60 -3.21 -2.19
CA ASN A 72 1.72 -4.55 -1.61
C ASN A 72 3.18 -5.05 -1.64
N VAL A 73 3.87 -4.90 -2.78
CA VAL A 73 5.26 -5.33 -2.92
C VAL A 73 6.18 -4.54 -1.98
N THR A 74 6.03 -3.22 -1.93
CA THR A 74 6.87 -2.36 -1.07
C THR A 74 6.68 -2.68 0.40
N VAL A 75 5.43 -2.81 0.86
CA VAL A 75 5.11 -3.11 2.25
C VAL A 75 5.57 -4.53 2.63
N ALA A 76 5.36 -5.52 1.77
CA ALA A 76 5.84 -6.87 2.00
C ALA A 76 7.37 -6.93 2.13
N ALA A 77 8.11 -6.23 1.25
CA ALA A 77 9.57 -6.15 1.32
C ALA A 77 10.04 -5.44 2.60
N ALA A 78 9.34 -4.40 3.06
CA ALA A 78 9.65 -3.73 4.31
C ALA A 78 9.38 -4.60 5.55
N HIS A 79 8.31 -5.40 5.54
CA HIS A 79 8.03 -6.36 6.60
C HIS A 79 9.07 -7.49 6.66
N GLU A 80 9.44 -8.05 5.51
CA GLU A 80 10.43 -9.12 5.46
C GLU A 80 11.79 -8.65 5.96
N ARG A 81 12.21 -7.43 5.58
CA ARG A 81 13.46 -6.83 6.08
C ARG A 81 13.45 -6.67 7.61
N ARG A 82 12.38 -6.09 8.17
CA ARG A 82 12.22 -5.95 9.62
C ARG A 82 12.24 -7.30 10.34
N ARG A 83 11.64 -8.32 9.74
CA ARG A 83 11.66 -9.70 10.26
C ARG A 83 13.09 -10.27 10.27
N GLN A 84 13.86 -10.08 9.20
CA GLN A 84 15.26 -10.54 9.12
C GLN A 84 16.16 -9.82 10.12
N GLU A 85 16.02 -8.50 10.26
CA GLU A 85 16.74 -7.70 11.25
C GLU A 85 16.42 -8.13 12.70
N ALA A 86 15.16 -8.45 12.99
CA ALA A 86 14.77 -8.95 14.31
C ALA A 86 15.39 -10.33 14.61
N LEU A 87 15.46 -11.21 13.62
CA LEU A 87 16.08 -12.53 13.76
C LEU A 87 17.60 -12.42 13.97
N SER A 88 18.30 -11.60 13.17
CA SER A 88 19.75 -11.43 13.31
C SER A 88 20.13 -10.80 14.65
N HIS A 89 19.33 -9.84 15.13
CA HIS A 89 19.51 -9.26 16.45
C HIS A 89 19.32 -10.32 17.55
N LEU A 90 18.28 -11.17 17.46
CA LEU A 90 18.05 -12.25 18.40
C LEU A 90 19.23 -13.25 18.45
N GLU A 91 19.78 -13.61 17.29
CA GLU A 91 20.95 -14.50 17.20
C GLU A 91 22.17 -13.88 17.87
N THR A 92 22.39 -12.58 17.66
CA THR A 92 23.47 -11.82 18.31
C THR A 92 23.32 -11.83 19.84
N TRP A 93 22.11 -11.56 20.36
CA TRP A 93 21.84 -11.61 21.80
C TRP A 93 22.02 -13.01 22.40
N LYS A 94 21.65 -14.06 21.66
CA LYS A 94 21.89 -15.45 22.10
C LYS A 94 23.38 -15.76 22.19
N GLY A 95 24.18 -15.29 21.23
CA GLY A 95 25.65 -15.41 21.29
C GLY A 95 26.23 -14.74 22.53
N LEU A 96 25.87 -13.48 22.77
CA LEU A 96 26.36 -12.69 23.91
C LEU A 96 25.95 -13.26 25.28
N THR A 97 24.79 -13.90 25.39
CA THR A 97 24.32 -14.52 26.64
C THR A 97 24.91 -15.92 26.87
N THR A 98 25.41 -16.58 25.83
CA THR A 98 26.06 -17.90 25.92
C THR A 98 27.53 -17.78 26.36
N GLU A 99 28.21 -16.68 26.06
CA GLU A 99 29.61 -16.41 26.45
C GLU A 99 29.79 -15.81 27.84
N ARG A 100 28.93 -16.13 28.82
CA ARG A 100 29.23 -15.77 30.21
C ARG A 100 30.32 -16.73 30.72
N PRO A 101 31.56 -16.26 30.99
CA PRO A 101 32.61 -17.14 31.47
C PRO A 101 32.17 -17.71 32.81
N ALA A 102 32.29 -19.04 32.95
CA ALA A 102 32.19 -19.68 34.26
C ALA A 102 33.36 -19.16 35.10
N GLU A 103 33.09 -18.22 36.00
CA GLU A 103 34.04 -17.78 37.03
C GLU A 103 34.49 -19.03 37.81
N SER A 104 35.80 -19.31 37.77
CA SER A 104 36.49 -20.32 38.60
C SER A 104 37.47 -19.61 39.52
#